data_AF-A0AAV6VYF4-F1
#
_entry.id   AF-A0AAV6VYF4-F1
#
_cell.length_a   1.000
_cell.length_b   1.000
_cell.length_c   1.000
_cell.angle_alpha   90.00
_cell.angle_beta   90.00
_cell.angle_gamma   90.00
#
_symmetry.space_group_name_H-M   'P 1'
#
loop_
_entity.id
_entity.type
_entity.pdbx_description
1 polymer ?
#
loop_
_entity_poly.entity_id
_entity_poly.type
_entity_poly.pdbx_seq_one_letter_code
_entity_poly.pdbx_strand_id
1 'polypeptide(L)'
;MRSCYTRHGNSSVISCTEHETFGCKNPIRNYISNMENSNKRSNDEDDTITIKRKKNDASSIVNINETYTQDSFVESLSKCFVEKEQSKFESGAKIINEPFTCCVLPNFLQPDEFIQELKNELDEVDVELKLSDLYQFKQSQDLATSTLPCISKFKKLLYGKCLEWMKKVTKIELTEKVDISCSCYTFTDHLLCHDDELEGRRIAYIYYLVPEWEEKDGGTLDLFNTVKGEPSEICTSLVPAWNNLIFFEVSPVSFHQVSEVLAYKTRTSISGWFYGPPLKPNTHTIEKIEFMPPTTIPVDIKQWINPQYLEAETQLTIRDSFEETSEIELADFLQKEKYEEICQALSENSEWKRIGPVSQRNYEEIPDSPFIAPIIKECQALFTSEPFLLIASNLTGLRLHPASAEHSDAKMGEVSSSLRSWKQGSYTLLNDQSFLNFAVLNATLCFNCPDWEVEYGGYTSYVVKEEKEELLRVDPKPNSLALVYITEETTNFVKYINCLPNEHCNKPCFQDIISVYKEVE
;
A
#
# COMPACT_ATOMS: atom_id res chain seq x y z
N MET A 1 23.35 26.97 10.98
CA MET A 1 24.10 27.30 12.22
C MET A 1 24.47 26.00 12.93
N ARG A 2 25.76 25.63 12.97
CA ARG A 2 26.23 24.51 13.78
C ARG A 2 26.76 25.05 15.11
N SER A 3 26.16 24.66 16.23
CA SER A 3 26.84 24.34 17.51
C SER A 3 25.86 24.23 18.67
N CYS A 4 26.17 23.29 19.58
CA CYS A 4 25.74 23.17 20.97
C CYS A 4 24.41 22.47 21.27
N TYR A 5 24.46 21.15 21.50
CA TYR A 5 23.75 20.55 22.64
C TYR A 5 24.61 19.47 23.31
N THR A 6 25.09 19.77 24.50
CA THR A 6 25.36 18.79 25.56
C THR A 6 24.99 19.44 26.88
N ARG A 7 23.96 18.90 27.55
CA ARG A 7 23.87 18.87 29.02
C ARG A 7 22.82 17.87 29.47
N HIS A 8 23.27 16.95 30.33
CA HIS A 8 22.44 16.07 31.15
C HIS A 8 21.66 16.84 32.23
N GLY A 9 20.51 16.29 32.65
CA GLY A 9 19.97 16.56 33.98
C GLY A 9 18.47 16.30 34.19
N ASN A 10 18.15 15.07 34.61
CA ASN A 10 17.12 14.66 35.57
C ASN A 10 15.63 15.09 35.43
N SER A 11 14.81 14.03 35.27
CA SER A 11 13.60 13.70 36.03
C SER A 11 12.53 14.77 36.26
N SER A 12 11.39 14.60 35.59
CA SER A 12 10.10 14.63 36.29
C SER A 12 9.09 13.74 35.57
N VAL A 13 8.71 12.67 36.25
CA VAL A 13 7.53 11.86 35.93
C VAL A 13 6.32 12.74 36.25
N ILE A 14 5.55 13.10 35.23
CA ILE A 14 4.22 13.69 35.40
C ILE A 14 3.25 12.77 34.68
N SER A 15 2.49 12.02 35.48
CA SER A 15 1.26 11.37 35.08
C SER A 15 0.21 12.44 34.72
N CYS A 16 -0.32 12.41 33.50
CA CYS A 16 -1.57 13.08 33.17
C CYS A 16 -2.57 12.07 32.62
N THR A 17 -3.57 11.82 33.47
CA THR A 17 -4.86 11.19 33.23
C THR A 17 -5.71 11.98 32.24
N GLU A 18 -6.46 11.23 31.41
CA GLU A 18 -7.84 11.41 30.91
C GLU A 18 -8.35 12.79 30.41
N HIS A 19 -9.34 12.71 29.50
CA HIS A 19 -10.05 13.75 28.73
C HIS A 19 -9.44 14.03 27.34
N GLU A 20 -10.16 14.04 26.22
CA GLU A 20 -11.60 13.96 25.95
C GLU A 20 -11.78 13.60 24.46
N THR A 21 -12.54 12.56 24.17
CA THR A 21 -12.91 12.17 22.80
C THR A 21 -14.02 13.08 22.28
N PHE A 22 -13.67 14.04 21.42
CA PHE A 22 -14.64 14.76 20.60
C PHE A 22 -15.11 13.87 19.45
N GLY A 23 -16.42 13.59 19.44
CA GLY A 23 -17.05 12.67 18.51
C GLY A 23 -17.16 13.20 17.09
N CYS A 24 -16.56 12.48 16.14
CA CYS A 24 -16.99 12.47 14.75
C CYS A 24 -18.08 11.42 14.56
N LYS A 25 -19.24 11.88 14.06
CA LYS A 25 -20.42 11.07 13.78
C LYS A 25 -20.18 10.25 12.51
N ASN A 26 -20.06 8.94 12.66
CA ASN A 26 -20.12 7.95 11.58
C ASN A 26 -21.48 8.01 10.83
N PRO A 27 -21.53 8.26 9.51
CA PRO A 27 -22.74 8.13 8.71
C PRO A 27 -22.79 6.77 8.00
N ILE A 28 -22.71 5.65 8.73
CA ILE A 28 -23.03 4.31 8.21
C ILE A 28 -23.97 3.60 9.18
N ARG A 29 -25.14 4.21 9.40
CA ARG A 29 -26.21 3.59 10.19
C ARG A 29 -27.55 3.87 9.54
N ASN A 30 -27.71 3.39 8.31
CA ASN A 30 -29.01 3.40 7.62
C ASN A 30 -29.11 2.26 6.58
N TYR A 31 -28.73 1.03 6.91
CA TYR A 31 -29.11 -0.15 6.12
C TYR A 31 -29.25 -1.43 6.97
N ILE A 32 -29.80 -1.32 8.19
CA ILE A 32 -30.43 -2.45 8.91
C ILE A 32 -31.65 -1.89 9.65
N SER A 33 -32.75 -1.65 8.94
CA SER A 33 -34.05 -1.37 9.56
C SER A 33 -35.19 -1.79 8.64
N ASN A 34 -35.25 -3.07 8.27
CA ASN A 34 -36.43 -3.64 7.64
C ASN A 34 -36.56 -5.16 7.87
N MET A 35 -36.30 -5.62 9.10
CA MET A 35 -36.63 -7.00 9.47
C MET A 35 -36.98 -7.21 10.96
N GLU A 36 -37.47 -6.17 11.65
CA GLU A 36 -38.02 -6.32 13.00
C GLU A 36 -39.30 -5.50 13.13
N ASN A 37 -40.43 -6.06 12.70
CA ASN A 37 -41.76 -5.74 13.25
C ASN A 37 -42.79 -6.77 12.80
N SER A 38 -42.70 -7.97 13.35
CA SER A 38 -43.88 -8.78 13.68
C SER A 38 -43.48 -9.90 14.64
N ASN A 39 -43.69 -9.68 15.94
CA ASN A 39 -44.58 -10.54 16.73
C ASN A 39 -44.51 -10.17 18.22
N LYS A 40 -45.68 -9.76 18.72
CA LYS A 40 -45.96 -9.54 20.14
C LYS A 40 -46.11 -10.88 20.86
N ARG A 41 -45.65 -10.85 22.11
CA ARG A 41 -45.71 -11.88 23.16
C ARG A 41 -47.09 -12.50 23.37
N SER A 42 -47.09 -13.80 23.66
CA SER A 42 -47.92 -14.41 24.71
C SER A 42 -47.08 -15.45 25.46
N ASN A 43 -47.06 -15.35 26.79
CA ASN A 43 -46.48 -16.32 27.72
C ASN A 43 -47.29 -17.62 27.68
N ASP A 44 -46.63 -18.77 27.84
CA ASP A 44 -46.97 -19.77 28.87
C ASP A 44 -45.93 -20.91 28.94
N GLU A 45 -45.63 -21.27 30.19
CA GLU A 45 -45.23 -22.56 30.77
C GLU A 45 -44.04 -23.38 30.22
N ASP A 46 -43.01 -23.41 31.08
CA ASP A 46 -42.23 -24.57 31.56
C ASP A 46 -42.23 -25.85 30.70
N ASP A 47 -41.16 -26.04 29.93
CA ASP A 47 -40.61 -27.37 29.70
C ASP A 47 -39.10 -27.29 29.51
N THR A 48 -38.37 -27.86 30.47
CA THR A 48 -36.91 -27.95 30.50
C THR A 48 -36.42 -28.96 29.45
N ILE A 49 -36.40 -28.56 28.18
CA ILE A 49 -35.68 -29.29 27.14
C ILE A 49 -34.21 -28.92 27.23
N THR A 50 -33.48 -29.73 27.97
CA THR A 50 -32.02 -29.75 27.95
C THR A 50 -31.58 -30.11 26.53
N ILE A 51 -31.32 -29.11 25.68
CA ILE A 51 -30.61 -29.32 24.42
C ILE A 51 -29.18 -29.69 24.80
N LYS A 52 -28.95 -31.00 24.93
CA LYS A 52 -27.61 -31.58 24.90
C LYS A 52 -26.98 -31.11 23.59
N ARG A 53 -26.13 -30.08 23.65
CA ARG A 53 -25.06 -29.90 22.67
C ARG A 53 -24.31 -31.22 22.65
N LYS A 54 -24.56 -32.05 21.64
CA LYS A 54 -23.69 -33.18 21.33
C LYS A 54 -22.31 -32.57 21.16
N LYS A 55 -21.41 -32.86 22.11
CA LYS A 55 -19.99 -32.94 21.81
C LYS A 55 -19.89 -33.98 20.70
N ASN A 56 -19.94 -33.54 19.45
CA ASN A 56 -19.33 -34.31 18.39
C ASN A 56 -17.84 -34.28 18.74
N ASP A 57 -17.35 -35.44 19.15
CA ASP A 57 -15.93 -35.72 19.12
C ASP A 57 -15.51 -35.50 17.67
N ALA A 58 -14.90 -34.35 17.36
CA ALA A 58 -14.40 -34.02 16.04
C ALA A 58 -13.26 -35.00 15.74
N SER A 59 -13.63 -36.21 15.33
CA SER A 59 -12.74 -37.36 15.16
C SER A 59 -12.22 -37.48 13.73
N SER A 60 -12.46 -36.48 12.87
CA SER A 60 -11.86 -36.46 11.55
C SER A 60 -10.38 -36.09 11.68
N ILE A 61 -9.53 -37.05 11.31
CA ILE A 61 -8.09 -36.84 11.14
C ILE A 61 -7.93 -36.07 9.83
N VAL A 62 -7.50 -34.81 9.90
CA VAL A 62 -7.15 -34.04 8.71
C VAL A 62 -5.92 -34.63 8.03
N ASN A 63 -5.96 -34.77 6.71
CA ASN A 63 -4.82 -35.16 5.89
C ASN A 63 -4.77 -34.33 4.60
N ILE A 64 -3.60 -34.34 3.97
CA ILE A 64 -3.44 -33.92 2.57
C ILE A 64 -4.26 -34.90 1.72
N ASN A 65 -4.86 -34.40 0.63
CA ASN A 65 -5.55 -35.20 -0.37
C ASN A 65 -4.67 -36.39 -0.80
N GLU A 66 -5.23 -37.59 -0.74
CA GLU A 66 -4.50 -38.84 -1.02
C GLU A 66 -3.80 -38.82 -2.37
N THR A 67 -4.41 -38.16 -3.36
CA THR A 67 -3.85 -37.97 -4.70
C THR A 67 -2.49 -37.28 -4.66
N TYR A 68 -2.34 -36.27 -3.79
CA TYR A 68 -1.09 -35.50 -3.66
C TYR A 68 -0.03 -36.21 -2.83
N THR A 69 -0.40 -37.29 -2.13
CA THR A 69 0.54 -38.11 -1.35
C THR A 69 1.03 -39.36 -2.09
N GLN A 70 0.49 -39.66 -3.28
CA GLN A 70 0.96 -40.79 -4.09
C GLN A 70 2.38 -40.52 -4.59
N ASP A 71 3.27 -41.52 -4.47
CA ASP A 71 4.68 -41.38 -4.87
C ASP A 71 4.81 -40.94 -6.33
N SER A 72 4.01 -41.51 -7.24
CA SER A 72 4.02 -41.14 -8.66
C SER A 72 3.66 -39.67 -8.92
N PHE A 73 2.71 -39.12 -8.16
CA PHE A 73 2.34 -37.71 -8.25
C PHE A 73 3.45 -36.83 -7.67
N VAL A 74 3.98 -37.17 -6.49
CA VAL A 74 5.05 -36.41 -5.83
C VAL A 74 6.30 -36.37 -6.70
N GLU A 75 6.69 -37.49 -7.31
CA GLU A 75 7.82 -37.56 -8.24
C GLU A 75 7.59 -36.68 -9.47
N SER A 76 6.40 -36.74 -10.06
CA SER A 76 6.06 -35.94 -11.25
C SER A 76 6.04 -34.44 -10.96
N LEU A 77 5.38 -34.02 -9.86
CA LEU A 77 5.32 -32.63 -9.44
C LEU A 77 6.71 -32.12 -9.06
N SER A 78 7.49 -32.92 -8.34
CA SER A 78 8.86 -32.57 -7.96
C SER A 78 9.75 -32.36 -9.18
N LYS A 79 9.65 -33.26 -10.16
CA LYS A 79 10.37 -33.13 -11.42
C LYS A 79 10.02 -31.80 -12.11
N CYS A 80 8.73 -31.52 -12.29
CA CYS A 80 8.29 -30.28 -12.93
C CYS A 80 8.75 -29.03 -12.16
N PHE A 81 8.72 -29.06 -10.82
CA PHE A 81 9.15 -27.96 -9.98
C PHE A 81 10.65 -27.69 -10.12
N VAL A 82 11.48 -28.73 -10.02
CA VAL A 82 12.93 -28.62 -10.11
C VAL A 82 13.39 -28.24 -11.52
N GLU A 83 12.78 -28.84 -12.53
CA GLU A 83 13.10 -28.59 -13.94
C GLU A 83 12.45 -27.30 -14.48
N LYS A 84 11.62 -26.63 -13.67
CA LYS A 84 10.92 -25.39 -14.04
C LYS A 84 10.04 -25.60 -15.28
N GLU A 85 9.31 -26.70 -15.30
CA GLU A 85 8.42 -27.07 -16.41
C GLU A 85 6.96 -26.81 -16.03
N GLN A 86 6.24 -26.08 -16.89
CA GLN A 86 4.80 -25.90 -16.75
C GLN A 86 4.06 -27.23 -17.01
N SER A 87 3.11 -27.58 -16.14
CA SER A 87 2.33 -28.82 -16.27
C SER A 87 0.96 -28.70 -15.61
N LYS A 88 0.02 -29.54 -16.06
CA LYS A 88 -1.32 -29.72 -15.50
C LYS A 88 -1.56 -31.20 -15.25
N PHE A 89 -2.18 -31.51 -14.12
CA PHE A 89 -2.45 -32.88 -13.67
C PHE A 89 -3.95 -33.17 -13.69
N GLU A 90 -4.31 -34.45 -13.80
CA GLU A 90 -5.72 -34.90 -13.82
C GLU A 90 -6.49 -34.51 -12.55
N SER A 91 -5.79 -34.36 -11.43
CA SER A 91 -6.32 -33.87 -10.14
C SER A 91 -6.73 -32.39 -10.15
N GLY A 92 -6.52 -31.68 -11.26
CA GLY A 92 -6.69 -30.23 -11.36
C GLY A 92 -5.49 -29.43 -10.85
N ALA A 93 -4.50 -30.09 -10.23
CA ALA A 93 -3.26 -29.43 -9.85
C ALA A 93 -2.53 -28.90 -11.09
N LYS A 94 -1.83 -27.79 -10.93
CA LYS A 94 -1.00 -27.21 -12.00
C LYS A 94 0.26 -26.58 -11.41
N ILE A 95 1.30 -26.56 -12.23
CA ILE A 95 2.50 -25.79 -11.98
C ILE A 95 2.66 -24.80 -13.13
N ILE A 96 2.77 -23.54 -12.77
CA ILE A 96 3.02 -22.41 -13.66
C ILE A 96 4.51 -22.10 -13.53
N ASN A 97 5.19 -21.78 -14.64
CA ASN A 97 6.60 -21.41 -14.59
C ASN A 97 6.90 -20.01 -15.11
N GLU A 98 5.92 -19.35 -15.72
CA GLU A 98 6.00 -17.95 -16.15
C GLU A 98 5.02 -17.15 -15.29
N PRO A 99 5.47 -16.14 -14.52
CA PRO A 99 6.81 -15.55 -14.53
C PRO A 99 7.83 -16.28 -13.63
N PHE A 100 7.36 -17.13 -12.73
CA PHE A 100 8.20 -17.99 -11.89
C PHE A 100 7.41 -19.24 -11.48
N THR A 101 8.13 -20.20 -10.88
CA THR A 101 7.58 -21.51 -10.50
C THR A 101 6.56 -21.38 -9.37
N CYS A 102 5.29 -21.60 -9.68
CA CYS A 102 4.15 -21.52 -8.76
C CYS A 102 3.24 -22.74 -8.92
N CYS A 103 3.00 -23.45 -7.81
CA CYS A 103 2.14 -24.61 -7.74
C CYS A 103 0.74 -24.22 -7.24
N VAL A 104 -0.30 -24.80 -7.84
CA VAL A 104 -1.71 -24.65 -7.44
C VAL A 104 -2.31 -26.03 -7.28
N LEU A 105 -2.86 -26.33 -6.10
CA LEU A 105 -3.37 -27.64 -5.69
C LEU A 105 -4.80 -27.50 -5.15
N PRO A 106 -5.82 -27.67 -6.02
CA PRO A 106 -7.22 -27.63 -5.62
C PRO A 106 -7.58 -28.78 -4.67
N ASN A 107 -8.55 -28.59 -3.79
CA ASN A 107 -9.02 -29.62 -2.86
C ASN A 107 -7.88 -30.26 -2.04
N PHE A 108 -6.99 -29.42 -1.49
CA PHE A 108 -5.72 -29.83 -0.89
C PHE A 108 -5.90 -30.67 0.38
N LEU A 109 -6.87 -30.35 1.22
CA LEU A 109 -7.16 -31.10 2.45
C LEU A 109 -8.39 -31.98 2.31
N GLN A 110 -8.46 -32.98 3.18
CA GLN A 110 -9.61 -33.84 3.39
C GLN A 110 -9.68 -34.30 4.86
N PRO A 111 -10.87 -34.66 5.38
CA PRO A 111 -12.17 -34.61 4.70
C PRO A 111 -12.82 -33.22 4.76
N ASP A 112 -13.80 -32.95 3.90
CA ASP A 112 -14.43 -31.63 3.76
C ASP A 112 -15.09 -31.13 5.07
N GLU A 113 -15.60 -32.03 5.91
CA GLU A 113 -16.17 -31.66 7.21
C GLU A 113 -15.16 -30.96 8.12
N PHE A 114 -13.90 -31.42 8.11
CA PHE A 114 -12.83 -30.76 8.87
C PHE A 114 -12.56 -29.34 8.37
N ILE A 115 -12.66 -29.12 7.06
CA ILE A 115 -12.33 -27.85 6.41
C ILE A 115 -13.39 -26.80 6.76
N GLN A 116 -14.66 -27.22 6.80
CA GLN A 116 -15.74 -26.37 7.27
C GLN A 116 -15.56 -26.01 8.76
N GLU A 117 -15.19 -26.98 9.61
CA GLU A 117 -14.89 -26.72 11.03
C GLU A 117 -13.68 -25.78 11.21
N LEU A 118 -12.63 -25.96 10.40
CA LEU A 118 -11.46 -25.06 10.38
C LEU A 118 -11.87 -23.64 9.99
N LYS A 119 -12.69 -23.46 8.95
CA LYS A 119 -13.19 -22.14 8.56
C LYS A 119 -14.04 -21.51 9.66
N ASN A 120 -14.91 -22.28 10.30
CA ASN A 120 -15.71 -21.78 11.41
C ASN A 120 -14.82 -21.32 12.58
N GLU A 121 -13.75 -22.04 12.90
CA GLU A 121 -12.78 -21.60 13.92
C GLU A 121 -12.04 -20.32 13.51
N LEU A 122 -11.65 -20.18 12.23
CA LEU A 122 -10.97 -18.97 11.74
C LEU A 122 -11.87 -17.74 11.75
N ASP A 123 -13.18 -17.90 11.54
CA ASP A 123 -14.14 -16.79 11.60
C ASP A 123 -14.32 -16.23 13.01
N GLU A 124 -13.95 -16.99 14.03
CA GLU A 124 -13.96 -16.58 15.44
C GLU A 124 -12.59 -16.07 15.92
N VAL A 125 -11.56 -16.09 15.06
CA VAL A 125 -10.23 -15.57 15.40
C VAL A 125 -10.24 -14.05 15.32
N ASP A 126 -9.77 -13.39 16.38
CA ASP A 126 -9.56 -11.95 16.38
C ASP A 126 -8.51 -11.54 15.34
N VAL A 127 -8.87 -10.55 14.52
CA VAL A 127 -8.01 -9.97 13.49
C VAL A 127 -7.88 -8.47 13.70
N GLU A 128 -6.68 -7.95 13.45
CA GLU A 128 -6.35 -6.54 13.54
C GLU A 128 -6.17 -5.95 12.16
N LEU A 129 -6.61 -4.69 11.97
CA LEU A 129 -6.31 -3.95 10.75
C LEU A 129 -4.79 -3.74 10.64
N LYS A 130 -4.22 -4.19 9.53
CA LYS A 130 -2.85 -3.91 9.09
C LYS A 130 -2.94 -2.91 7.95
N LEU A 131 -2.36 -1.73 8.17
CA LEU A 131 -2.37 -0.63 7.22
C LEU A 131 -0.94 -0.10 7.08
N SER A 132 -0.45 -0.04 5.85
CA SER A 132 0.79 0.66 5.50
C SER A 132 0.66 1.25 4.09
N ASP A 133 1.74 1.77 3.54
CA ASP A 133 1.89 2.06 2.11
C ASP A 133 1.59 0.84 1.21
N LEU A 134 2.17 -0.32 1.55
CA LEU A 134 2.12 -1.56 0.78
C LEU A 134 0.78 -2.29 0.83
N TYR A 135 0.05 -2.19 1.95
CA TYR A 135 -1.14 -3.02 2.15
C TYR A 135 -2.22 -2.37 3.00
N GLN A 136 -3.42 -2.94 2.87
CA GLN A 136 -4.56 -2.74 3.75
C GLN A 136 -5.33 -4.05 3.82
N PHE A 137 -5.38 -4.69 4.98
CA PHE A 137 -6.18 -5.90 5.22
C PHE A 137 -6.25 -6.18 6.72
N LYS A 138 -6.98 -7.22 7.14
CA LYS A 138 -7.01 -7.66 8.54
C LYS A 138 -6.21 -8.95 8.71
N GLN A 139 -5.40 -9.03 9.76
CA GLN A 139 -4.58 -10.21 10.06
C GLN A 139 -4.73 -10.64 11.51
N SER A 140 -4.76 -11.94 11.75
CA SER A 140 -4.68 -12.48 13.10
C SER A 140 -3.27 -12.28 13.67
N GLN A 141 -3.16 -12.37 15.00
CA GLN A 141 -1.87 -12.73 15.60
C GLN A 141 -1.39 -14.10 15.08
N ASP A 142 -0.10 -14.41 15.28
CA ASP A 142 0.47 -15.69 14.83
C ASP A 142 -0.33 -16.88 15.37
N LEU A 143 -0.89 -17.68 14.44
CA LEU A 143 -1.73 -18.83 14.78
C LEU A 143 -0.92 -19.95 15.45
N ALA A 144 0.41 -19.90 15.43
CA ALA A 144 1.28 -20.80 16.19
C ALA A 144 0.87 -20.87 17.66
N THR A 145 0.38 -19.76 18.23
CA THR A 145 -0.07 -19.67 19.62
C THR A 145 -1.52 -20.12 19.86
N SER A 146 -2.33 -20.23 18.80
CA SER A 146 -3.75 -20.61 18.91
C SER A 146 -3.94 -22.01 19.48
N THR A 147 -4.90 -22.18 20.39
CA THR A 147 -5.26 -23.47 21.00
C THR A 147 -6.57 -24.03 20.47
N LEU A 148 -7.16 -23.41 19.44
CA LEU A 148 -8.41 -23.89 18.85
C LEU A 148 -8.22 -25.28 18.21
N PRO A 149 -9.15 -26.23 18.39
CA PRO A 149 -8.94 -27.63 18.02
C PRO A 149 -8.57 -27.90 16.56
N CYS A 150 -9.31 -27.36 15.60
CA CYS A 150 -9.08 -27.57 14.17
C CYS A 150 -7.82 -26.83 13.71
N ILE A 151 -7.60 -25.60 14.17
CA ILE A 151 -6.35 -24.86 13.92
C ILE A 151 -5.15 -25.65 14.46
N SER A 152 -5.25 -26.24 15.65
CA SER A 152 -4.18 -27.06 16.24
C SER A 152 -3.88 -28.32 15.42
N LYS A 153 -4.92 -28.98 14.88
CA LYS A 153 -4.77 -30.13 13.98
C LYS A 153 -4.15 -29.72 12.64
N PHE A 154 -4.58 -28.60 12.06
CA PHE A 154 -4.00 -28.04 10.83
C PHE A 154 -2.51 -27.72 11.03
N LYS A 155 -2.14 -27.06 12.13
CA LYS A 155 -0.73 -26.81 12.48
C LYS A 155 0.09 -28.08 12.56
N LYS A 156 -0.42 -29.10 13.26
CA LYS A 156 0.26 -30.40 13.36
C LYS A 156 0.46 -31.06 11.99
N LEU A 157 -0.50 -30.91 11.07
CA LEU A 157 -0.35 -31.37 9.69
C LEU A 157 0.71 -30.55 8.95
N LEU A 158 0.65 -29.22 9.07
CA LEU A 158 1.53 -28.26 8.39
C LEU A 158 3.00 -28.45 8.79
N TYR A 159 3.28 -28.46 10.10
CA TYR A 159 4.64 -28.62 10.65
C TYR A 159 5.16 -30.06 10.55
N GLY A 160 4.30 -31.03 10.26
CA GLY A 160 4.67 -32.43 10.13
C GLY A 160 4.64 -32.91 8.67
N LYS A 161 3.55 -33.58 8.30
CA LYS A 161 3.43 -34.22 6.99
C LYS A 161 3.57 -33.23 5.83
N CYS A 162 3.05 -32.01 5.96
CA CYS A 162 3.12 -31.01 4.89
C CYS A 162 4.53 -30.46 4.70
N LEU A 163 5.26 -30.17 5.78
CA LEU A 163 6.68 -29.78 5.71
C LEU A 163 7.52 -30.86 5.02
N GLU A 164 7.36 -32.12 5.43
CA GLU A 164 8.08 -33.25 4.80
C GLU A 164 7.70 -33.44 3.33
N TRP A 165 6.42 -33.26 3.00
CA TRP A 165 5.95 -33.25 1.62
C TRP A 165 6.56 -32.09 0.82
N MET A 166 6.64 -30.88 1.39
CA MET A 166 7.22 -29.70 0.77
C MET A 166 8.72 -29.89 0.49
N LYS A 167 9.48 -30.44 1.44
CA LYS A 167 10.89 -30.84 1.25
C LYS A 167 11.04 -31.83 0.08
N LYS A 168 10.15 -32.83 0.00
CA LYS A 168 10.18 -33.85 -1.07
C LYS A 168 9.85 -33.28 -2.45
N VAL A 169 8.86 -32.41 -2.56
CA VAL A 169 8.42 -31.83 -3.84
C VAL A 169 9.44 -30.80 -4.33
N THR A 170 9.81 -29.85 -3.48
CA THR A 170 10.64 -28.72 -3.89
C THR A 170 12.13 -29.06 -4.00
N LYS A 171 12.57 -30.13 -3.31
CA LYS A 171 13.99 -30.48 -3.12
C LYS A 171 14.83 -29.37 -2.46
N ILE A 172 14.16 -28.42 -1.82
CA ILE A 172 14.79 -27.35 -1.06
C ILE A 172 15.04 -27.84 0.37
N GLU A 173 16.21 -27.51 0.91
CA GLU A 173 16.49 -27.69 2.33
C GLU A 173 15.64 -26.71 3.15
N LEU A 174 14.67 -27.24 3.88
CA LEU A 174 13.80 -26.48 4.76
C LEU A 174 14.10 -26.85 6.22
N THR A 175 14.06 -25.85 7.10
CA THR A 175 14.08 -26.00 8.54
C THR A 175 12.70 -26.43 9.07
N GLU A 176 12.61 -26.68 10.37
CA GLU A 176 11.34 -26.95 11.06
C GLU A 176 10.51 -25.68 11.33
N LYS A 177 11.05 -24.50 11.04
CA LYS A 177 10.34 -23.23 11.23
C LYS A 177 9.35 -23.02 10.08
N VAL A 178 8.09 -22.79 10.45
CA VAL A 178 7.00 -22.45 9.53
C VAL A 178 6.11 -21.42 10.19
N ASP A 179 5.91 -20.30 9.51
CA ASP A 179 5.03 -19.23 9.99
C ASP A 179 3.61 -19.46 9.49
N ILE A 180 2.62 -19.05 10.29
CA ILE A 180 1.20 -19.28 10.00
C ILE A 180 0.34 -18.13 10.53
N SER A 181 -0.36 -17.46 9.62
CA SER A 181 -1.27 -16.36 9.93
C SER A 181 -2.61 -16.54 9.22
N CYS A 182 -3.69 -16.03 9.81
CA CYS A 182 -4.96 -15.83 9.10
C CYS A 182 -4.98 -14.42 8.54
N SER A 183 -5.27 -14.28 7.26
CA SER A 183 -5.49 -12.98 6.61
C SER A 183 -6.90 -12.91 6.04
N CYS A 184 -7.55 -11.78 6.26
CA CYS A 184 -8.91 -11.48 5.82
C CYS A 184 -8.89 -10.17 5.01
N TYR A 185 -9.21 -10.27 3.73
CA TYR A 185 -9.38 -9.11 2.85
C TYR A 185 -10.87 -8.92 2.57
N THR A 186 -11.34 -7.70 2.77
CA THR A 186 -12.70 -7.22 2.50
C THR A 186 -12.67 -6.13 1.44
N PHE A 187 -13.82 -5.61 1.03
CA PHE A 187 -13.92 -4.55 0.03
C PHE A 187 -12.88 -3.43 0.23
N THR A 188 -12.16 -3.04 -0.83
CA THR A 188 -11.00 -2.10 -0.89
C THR A 188 -9.65 -2.62 -0.37
N ASP A 189 -9.63 -3.74 0.35
CA ASP A 189 -8.39 -4.31 0.88
C ASP A 189 -7.52 -4.88 -0.25
N HIS A 190 -6.20 -4.75 -0.09
CA HIS A 190 -5.18 -5.08 -1.08
C HIS A 190 -3.82 -5.33 -0.42
N LEU A 191 -2.91 -5.98 -1.15
CA LEU A 191 -1.49 -6.10 -0.82
C LEU A 191 -0.72 -5.92 -2.13
N LEU A 192 0.00 -4.79 -2.28
CA LEU A 192 0.63 -4.38 -3.54
C LEU A 192 1.88 -5.21 -3.87
N CYS A 193 2.50 -4.90 -5.01
CA CYS A 193 3.60 -5.67 -5.56
C CYS A 193 4.80 -5.77 -4.61
N HIS A 194 5.17 -6.99 -4.22
CA HIS A 194 6.32 -7.34 -3.39
C HIS A 194 6.84 -8.74 -3.77
N ASP A 195 8.01 -9.14 -3.28
CA ASP A 195 8.69 -10.40 -3.64
C ASP A 195 8.78 -11.41 -2.49
N ASP A 196 8.29 -11.04 -1.29
CA ASP A 196 8.41 -11.79 -0.04
C ASP A 196 9.83 -12.01 0.48
N GLU A 197 10.82 -11.27 -0.04
CA GLU A 197 12.22 -11.41 0.32
C GLU A 197 12.48 -10.96 1.76
N LEU A 198 12.65 -11.93 2.65
CA LEU A 198 13.08 -11.75 4.04
C LEU A 198 13.96 -12.93 4.44
N GLU A 199 14.91 -12.69 5.35
CA GLU A 199 15.93 -13.67 5.70
C GLU A 199 15.31 -15.03 6.11
N GLY A 200 15.77 -16.08 5.42
CA GLY A 200 15.38 -17.46 5.68
C GLY A 200 14.04 -17.89 5.04
N ARG A 201 13.20 -17.00 4.52
CA ARG A 201 11.99 -17.42 3.79
C ARG A 201 12.38 -18.13 2.49
N ARG A 202 11.77 -19.30 2.22
CA ARG A 202 12.09 -20.11 1.03
C ARG A 202 10.88 -20.52 0.21
N ILE A 203 9.78 -20.90 0.85
CA ILE A 203 8.53 -21.21 0.14
C ILE A 203 7.41 -20.41 0.78
N ALA A 204 6.80 -19.49 0.02
CA ALA A 204 5.56 -18.84 0.40
C ALA A 204 4.39 -19.79 0.10
N TYR A 205 3.39 -19.83 0.99
CA TYR A 205 2.17 -20.60 0.75
C TYR A 205 0.93 -19.81 1.15
N ILE A 206 -0.16 -20.03 0.42
CA ILE A 206 -1.49 -19.53 0.71
C ILE A 206 -2.50 -20.66 0.59
N TYR A 207 -3.23 -20.93 1.67
CA TYR A 207 -4.35 -21.87 1.71
C TYR A 207 -5.66 -21.09 1.81
N TYR A 208 -6.49 -21.19 0.78
CA TYR A 208 -7.70 -20.40 0.62
C TYR A 208 -8.94 -21.07 1.23
N LEU A 209 -9.70 -20.30 2.00
CA LEU A 209 -10.99 -20.67 2.57
C LEU A 209 -12.02 -19.59 2.27
N VAL A 210 -12.18 -19.31 0.97
CA VAL A 210 -13.08 -18.28 0.44
C VAL A 210 -14.44 -18.87 0.07
N PRO A 211 -15.54 -18.08 0.10
CA PRO A 211 -16.80 -18.49 -0.53
C PRO A 211 -16.64 -18.62 -2.06
N GLU A 212 -17.74 -18.85 -2.80
CA GLU A 212 -17.70 -18.77 -4.26
C GLU A 212 -17.11 -17.41 -4.71
N TRP A 213 -16.02 -17.50 -5.49
CA TRP A 213 -15.19 -16.36 -5.87
C TRP A 213 -14.95 -16.36 -7.38
N GLU A 214 -15.07 -15.20 -7.99
CA GLU A 214 -14.89 -14.97 -9.41
C GLU A 214 -13.83 -13.90 -9.66
N GLU A 215 -13.33 -13.80 -10.90
CA GLU A 215 -12.35 -12.78 -11.29
C GLU A 215 -12.84 -11.34 -11.02
N LYS A 216 -14.13 -11.08 -11.22
CA LYS A 216 -14.76 -9.77 -10.97
C LYS A 216 -14.80 -9.37 -9.50
N ASP A 217 -14.65 -10.33 -8.58
CA ASP A 217 -14.64 -10.05 -7.14
C ASP A 217 -13.29 -9.47 -6.68
N GLY A 218 -12.28 -9.43 -7.56
CA GLY A 218 -10.93 -9.00 -7.22
C GLY A 218 -10.23 -9.98 -6.28
N GLY A 219 -9.27 -9.51 -5.48
CA GLY A 219 -8.55 -10.37 -4.52
C GLY A 219 -7.72 -11.49 -5.18
N THR A 220 -7.38 -11.36 -6.45
CA THR A 220 -6.56 -12.32 -7.18
C THR A 220 -5.12 -12.29 -6.69
N LEU A 221 -4.45 -13.44 -6.72
CA LEU A 221 -3.00 -13.49 -6.61
C LEU A 221 -2.41 -13.25 -8.00
N ASP A 222 -1.87 -12.06 -8.22
CA ASP A 222 -1.23 -11.68 -9.48
C ASP A 222 0.27 -11.89 -9.40
N LEU A 223 0.86 -12.47 -10.44
CA LEU A 223 2.29 -12.76 -10.57
C LEU A 223 2.87 -11.88 -11.68
N PHE A 224 3.96 -11.15 -11.40
CA PHE A 224 4.55 -10.18 -12.32
C PHE A 224 5.72 -10.76 -13.11
N ASN A 225 5.78 -10.41 -14.40
CA ASN A 225 7.02 -10.55 -15.17
C ASN A 225 8.13 -9.68 -14.57
N THR A 226 9.38 -10.08 -14.82
CA THR A 226 10.55 -9.32 -14.37
C THR A 226 11.40 -8.89 -15.55
N VAL A 227 11.72 -7.59 -15.62
CA VAL A 227 12.63 -7.01 -16.61
C VAL A 227 13.79 -6.34 -15.88
N LYS A 228 15.02 -6.81 -16.11
CA LYS A 228 16.24 -6.32 -15.43
C LYS A 228 16.17 -6.37 -13.89
N GLY A 229 15.45 -7.35 -13.33
CA GLY A 229 15.35 -7.54 -11.88
C GLY A 229 14.23 -6.75 -11.20
N GLU A 230 13.44 -5.97 -11.96
CA GLU A 230 12.28 -5.24 -11.44
C GLU A 230 10.97 -5.75 -12.07
N PRO A 231 9.84 -5.70 -11.35
CA PRO A 231 8.56 -6.16 -11.86
C PRO A 231 8.03 -5.25 -12.97
N SER A 232 7.42 -5.86 -13.99
CA SER A 232 6.81 -5.16 -15.12
C SER A 232 5.29 -5.34 -15.13
N GLU A 233 4.74 -6.09 -16.08
CA GLU A 233 3.32 -6.38 -16.22
C GLU A 233 2.92 -7.67 -15.49
N ILE A 234 1.64 -7.74 -15.12
CA ILE A 234 1.04 -8.97 -14.60
C ILE A 234 1.03 -10.01 -15.73
N CYS A 235 1.65 -11.16 -15.49
CA CYS A 235 1.71 -12.27 -16.43
C CYS A 235 0.61 -13.30 -16.15
N THR A 236 0.39 -13.60 -14.87
CA THR A 236 -0.58 -14.61 -14.43
C THR A 236 -1.42 -14.03 -13.30
N SER A 237 -2.75 -14.26 -13.34
CA SER A 237 -3.66 -13.92 -12.26
C SER A 237 -4.42 -15.17 -11.79
N LEU A 238 -4.41 -15.43 -10.49
CA LEU A 238 -4.97 -16.63 -9.86
C LEU A 238 -6.15 -16.24 -8.95
N VAL A 239 -7.36 -16.63 -9.37
CA VAL A 239 -8.58 -16.47 -8.57
C VAL A 239 -8.53 -17.42 -7.37
N PRO A 240 -8.73 -16.92 -6.13
CA PRO A 240 -8.77 -17.76 -4.95
C PRO A 240 -9.98 -18.71 -5.01
N ALA A 241 -9.84 -19.92 -4.48
CA ALA A 241 -10.91 -20.92 -4.47
C ALA A 241 -10.89 -21.70 -3.16
N TRP A 242 -12.07 -22.16 -2.73
CA TRP A 242 -12.20 -22.98 -1.52
C TRP A 242 -11.26 -24.20 -1.54
N ASN A 243 -10.61 -24.47 -0.40
CA ASN A 243 -9.72 -25.62 -0.19
C ASN A 243 -8.55 -25.69 -1.21
N ASN A 244 -8.09 -24.55 -1.72
CA ASN A 244 -6.99 -24.49 -2.67
C ASN A 244 -5.69 -24.09 -1.98
N LEU A 245 -4.62 -24.87 -2.15
CA LEU A 245 -3.27 -24.49 -1.72
C LEU A 245 -2.49 -23.96 -2.91
N ILE A 246 -1.92 -22.77 -2.76
CA ILE A 246 -0.93 -22.21 -3.69
C ILE A 246 0.40 -22.08 -2.95
N PHE A 247 1.50 -22.42 -3.61
CA PHE A 247 2.84 -22.13 -3.10
C PHE A 247 3.84 -21.85 -4.21
N PHE A 248 4.87 -21.08 -3.90
CA PHE A 248 5.96 -20.74 -4.83
C PHE A 248 7.26 -20.54 -4.06
N GLU A 249 8.39 -20.70 -4.76
CA GLU A 249 9.71 -20.38 -4.19
C GLU A 249 9.86 -18.86 -4.06
N VAL A 250 10.24 -18.41 -2.86
CA VAL A 250 10.66 -17.03 -2.62
C VAL A 250 11.98 -16.82 -3.34
N SER A 251 12.08 -15.78 -4.16
CA SER A 251 13.27 -15.43 -4.92
C SER A 251 13.31 -13.94 -5.23
N PRO A 252 14.46 -13.40 -5.65
CA PRO A 252 14.58 -12.00 -6.10
C PRO A 252 13.67 -11.56 -7.25
N VAL A 253 12.91 -12.51 -7.85
CA VAL A 253 12.02 -12.27 -8.99
C VAL A 253 10.60 -12.79 -8.74
N SER A 254 10.28 -13.24 -7.52
CA SER A 254 8.93 -13.76 -7.18
C SER A 254 7.93 -12.64 -6.89
N PHE A 255 7.93 -11.59 -7.71
CA PHE A 255 7.06 -10.43 -7.53
C PHE A 255 5.59 -10.80 -7.73
N HIS A 256 4.77 -10.47 -6.73
CA HIS A 256 3.35 -10.77 -6.72
C HIS A 256 2.57 -9.74 -5.89
N GLN A 257 1.25 -9.75 -6.04
CA GLN A 257 0.33 -8.92 -5.25
C GLN A 257 -0.98 -9.67 -4.97
N VAL A 258 -1.74 -9.20 -3.98
CA VAL A 258 -3.18 -9.47 -3.87
C VAL A 258 -3.91 -8.26 -4.42
N SER A 259 -4.58 -8.42 -5.57
CA SER A 259 -5.36 -7.33 -6.16
C SER A 259 -6.46 -6.87 -5.22
N GLU A 260 -6.90 -5.63 -5.41
CA GLU A 260 -7.98 -5.04 -4.64
C GLU A 260 -9.22 -5.96 -4.62
N VAL A 261 -9.81 -6.19 -3.45
CA VAL A 261 -11.10 -6.87 -3.34
C VAL A 261 -12.22 -5.91 -3.73
N LEU A 262 -12.95 -6.26 -4.79
CA LEU A 262 -14.01 -5.44 -5.39
C LEU A 262 -15.42 -5.91 -5.01
N ALA A 263 -15.52 -7.02 -4.27
CA ALA A 263 -16.78 -7.56 -3.78
C ALA A 263 -16.99 -7.33 -2.28
N TYR A 264 -18.26 -7.20 -1.88
CA TYR A 264 -18.68 -7.22 -0.48
C TYR A 264 -18.70 -8.66 0.09
N LYS A 265 -17.57 -9.35 -0.04
CA LYS A 265 -17.29 -10.71 0.45
C LYS A 265 -15.99 -10.68 1.25
N THR A 266 -15.75 -11.69 2.09
CA THR A 266 -14.48 -11.82 2.82
C THR A 266 -13.60 -12.89 2.18
N ARG A 267 -12.42 -12.49 1.72
CA ARG A 267 -11.37 -13.38 1.24
C ARG A 267 -10.50 -13.81 2.43
N THR A 268 -10.82 -14.98 3.00
CA THR A 268 -10.06 -15.59 4.09
C THR A 268 -9.00 -16.56 3.57
N SER A 269 -7.78 -16.45 4.09
CA SER A 269 -6.70 -17.39 3.80
C SER A 269 -5.83 -17.64 5.02
N ILE A 270 -5.30 -18.87 5.13
CA ILE A 270 -4.12 -19.13 5.97
C ILE A 270 -2.88 -18.98 5.10
N SER A 271 -1.92 -18.17 5.50
CA SER A 271 -0.70 -17.93 4.74
C SER A 271 0.54 -17.84 5.63
N GLY A 272 1.70 -18.09 5.03
CA GLY A 272 2.99 -17.93 5.68
C GLY A 272 4.13 -18.49 4.84
N TRP A 273 5.23 -18.81 5.50
CA TRP A 273 6.46 -19.27 4.84
C TRP A 273 7.04 -20.50 5.50
N PHE A 274 7.57 -21.41 4.67
CA PHE A 274 8.54 -22.40 5.09
C PHE A 274 9.94 -21.81 5.02
N TYR A 275 10.72 -22.00 6.09
CA TYR A 275 12.05 -21.42 6.22
C TYR A 275 13.15 -22.38 5.78
N GLY A 276 14.27 -21.86 5.30
CA GLY A 276 15.46 -22.61 4.90
C GLY A 276 16.72 -21.73 4.91
N PRO A 277 17.82 -22.18 4.29
CA PRO A 277 19.03 -21.37 4.13
C PRO A 277 18.71 -20.04 3.43
N PRO A 278 19.28 -18.91 3.89
CA PRO A 278 18.99 -17.59 3.34
C PRO A 278 19.44 -17.50 1.87
N LEU A 279 18.67 -16.74 1.09
CA LEU A 279 19.03 -16.40 -0.28
C LEU A 279 19.99 -15.21 -0.30
N LYS A 280 20.70 -15.05 -1.42
CA LYS A 280 21.47 -13.82 -1.64
C LYS A 280 20.48 -12.69 -1.92
N PRO A 281 20.58 -11.56 -1.21
CA PRO A 281 19.66 -10.47 -1.42
C PRO A 281 19.74 -9.89 -2.84
N ASN A 282 18.63 -9.39 -3.35
CA ASN A 282 18.65 -8.64 -4.60
C ASN A 282 19.36 -7.28 -4.42
N THR A 283 20.03 -6.81 -5.47
CA THR A 283 20.58 -5.45 -5.51
C THR A 283 19.67 -4.58 -6.38
N HIS A 284 18.80 -3.81 -5.74
CA HIS A 284 17.93 -2.87 -6.47
C HIS A 284 18.72 -1.68 -7.02
N THR A 285 18.36 -1.24 -8.22
CA THR A 285 18.97 -0.05 -8.82
C THR A 285 18.43 1.19 -8.13
N ILE A 286 19.33 2.03 -7.62
CA ILE A 286 18.96 3.29 -6.95
C ILE A 286 18.56 4.31 -8.00
N GLU A 287 17.28 4.65 -8.05
CA GLU A 287 16.80 5.78 -8.84
C GLU A 287 17.07 7.07 -8.07
N LYS A 288 17.83 7.97 -8.68
CA LYS A 288 18.17 9.27 -8.08
C LYS A 288 17.24 10.32 -8.63
N ILE A 289 16.70 11.16 -7.74
CA ILE A 289 16.00 12.37 -8.16
C ILE A 289 17.00 13.27 -8.89
N GLU A 290 16.65 13.66 -10.12
CA GLU A 290 17.41 14.62 -10.90
C GLU A 290 16.94 16.03 -10.52
N PHE A 291 17.87 16.82 -9.99
CA PHE A 291 17.66 18.20 -9.59
C PHE A 291 18.26 19.12 -10.66
N MET A 292 17.49 20.12 -11.08
CA MET A 292 17.87 21.07 -12.12
C MET A 292 17.88 22.50 -11.57
N PRO A 293 18.71 23.41 -12.12
CA PRO A 293 18.58 24.83 -11.84
C PRO A 293 17.20 25.35 -12.30
N PRO A 294 16.74 26.49 -11.77
CA PRO A 294 15.46 27.06 -12.19
C PRO A 294 15.39 27.28 -13.71
N THR A 295 14.18 27.11 -14.24
CA THR A 295 13.90 27.23 -15.67
C THR A 295 14.16 28.65 -16.17
N THR A 296 14.50 28.76 -17.45
CA THR A 296 14.64 30.04 -18.15
C THR A 296 13.34 30.49 -18.84
N ILE A 297 12.28 29.67 -18.75
CA ILE A 297 10.96 30.01 -19.29
C ILE A 297 10.39 31.19 -18.46
N PRO A 298 10.07 32.33 -19.08
CA PRO A 298 9.55 33.48 -18.35
C PRO A 298 8.14 33.20 -17.81
N VAL A 299 7.91 33.52 -16.53
CA VAL A 299 6.59 33.39 -15.89
C VAL A 299 6.24 34.69 -15.19
N ASP A 300 5.04 35.22 -15.48
CA ASP A 300 4.47 36.34 -14.72
C ASP A 300 3.73 35.81 -13.49
N ILE A 301 4.45 35.70 -12.37
CA ILE A 301 3.90 35.20 -11.10
C ILE A 301 2.65 35.95 -10.64
N LYS A 302 2.47 37.21 -11.02
CA LYS A 302 1.30 38.03 -10.63
C LYS A 302 0.03 37.68 -11.38
N GLN A 303 0.12 36.90 -12.46
CA GLN A 303 -1.04 36.35 -13.15
C GLN A 303 -1.45 34.99 -12.57
N TRP A 304 -0.50 34.30 -11.93
CA TRP A 304 -0.68 32.94 -11.45
C TRP A 304 -1.03 32.87 -9.97
N ILE A 305 -0.26 33.54 -9.11
CA ILE A 305 -0.35 33.39 -7.66
C ILE A 305 -1.38 34.39 -7.12
N ASN A 306 -2.20 33.93 -6.17
CA ASN A 306 -3.14 34.77 -5.45
C ASN A 306 -2.38 35.95 -4.78
N PRO A 307 -2.76 37.22 -5.04
CA PRO A 307 -2.03 38.39 -4.57
C PRO A 307 -1.73 38.41 -3.07
N GLN A 308 -2.59 37.82 -2.24
CA GLN A 308 -2.36 37.74 -0.78
C GLN A 308 -1.01 37.07 -0.43
N TYR A 309 -0.60 36.07 -1.20
CA TYR A 309 0.66 35.33 -0.99
C TYR A 309 1.89 36.06 -1.55
N LEU A 310 1.69 37.20 -2.22
CA LEU A 310 2.75 38.08 -2.69
C LEU A 310 2.99 39.26 -1.73
N GLU A 311 2.16 39.42 -0.71
CA GLU A 311 2.27 40.48 0.30
C GLU A 311 3.32 40.10 1.36
N ALA A 312 4.24 41.02 1.66
CA ALA A 312 5.35 40.76 2.56
C ALA A 312 4.91 40.40 3.99
N GLU A 313 3.89 41.05 4.53
CA GLU A 313 3.36 40.77 5.88
C GLU A 313 2.75 39.36 5.97
N THR A 314 2.02 38.95 4.92
CA THR A 314 1.46 37.60 4.80
C THR A 314 2.56 36.54 4.70
N GLN A 315 3.59 36.80 3.88
CA GLN A 315 4.73 35.88 3.74
C GLN A 315 5.49 35.69 5.06
N LEU A 316 5.65 36.75 5.86
CA LEU A 316 6.27 36.67 7.19
C LEU A 316 5.42 35.82 8.14
N THR A 317 4.11 36.03 8.16
CA THR A 317 3.20 35.26 9.03
C THR A 317 3.20 33.77 8.66
N ILE A 318 3.22 33.47 7.35
CA ILE A 318 3.34 32.09 6.84
C ILE A 318 4.67 31.48 7.27
N ARG A 319 5.77 32.23 7.13
CA ARG A 319 7.09 31.77 7.56
C ARG A 319 7.13 31.42 9.04
N ASP A 320 6.60 32.30 9.89
CA ASP A 320 6.57 32.06 11.34
C ASP A 320 5.83 30.74 11.65
N SER A 321 4.71 30.50 10.97
CA SER A 321 3.94 29.24 11.12
C SER A 321 4.69 28.02 10.59
N PHE A 322 5.37 28.17 9.45
CA PHE A 322 6.16 27.10 8.83
C PHE A 322 7.40 26.76 9.67
N GLU A 323 8.07 27.73 10.28
CA GLU A 323 9.24 27.49 11.14
C GLU A 323 8.84 26.70 12.41
N GLU A 324 7.62 26.86 12.90
CA GLU A 324 7.11 26.11 14.06
C GLU A 324 6.75 24.66 13.74
N THR A 325 6.18 24.39 12.56
CA THR A 325 5.55 23.10 12.22
C THR A 325 6.23 22.33 11.10
N SER A 326 7.12 22.99 10.34
CA SER A 326 7.78 22.47 9.13
C SER A 326 6.82 22.06 8.01
N GLU A 327 5.57 22.52 8.08
CA GLU A 327 4.52 22.29 7.09
C GLU A 327 3.59 23.51 7.00
N ILE A 328 2.98 23.74 5.85
CA ILE A 328 1.83 24.64 5.75
C ILE A 328 0.98 24.29 4.53
N GLU A 329 -0.33 24.55 4.62
CA GLU A 329 -1.26 24.43 3.51
C GLU A 329 -1.87 25.81 3.15
N LEU A 330 -1.75 26.21 1.89
CA LEU A 330 -2.18 27.52 1.38
C LEU A 330 -3.35 27.34 0.40
N ALA A 331 -4.57 27.61 0.87
CA ALA A 331 -5.78 27.50 0.06
C ALA A 331 -5.90 28.60 -1.00
N ASP A 332 -6.57 28.30 -2.10
CA ASP A 332 -6.74 29.22 -3.23
C ASP A 332 -5.41 29.84 -3.69
N PHE A 333 -4.37 29.01 -3.80
CA PHE A 333 -3.01 29.46 -4.07
C PHE A 333 -2.86 30.09 -5.45
N LEU A 334 -3.44 29.45 -6.48
CA LEU A 334 -3.52 30.04 -7.81
C LEU A 334 -4.73 30.95 -7.92
N GLN A 335 -4.61 31.99 -8.73
CA GLN A 335 -5.74 32.80 -9.16
C GLN A 335 -6.75 31.93 -9.89
N LYS A 336 -8.03 32.17 -9.60
CA LYS A 336 -9.14 31.33 -10.03
C LYS A 336 -9.15 31.10 -11.54
N GLU A 337 -8.94 32.15 -12.34
CA GLU A 337 -8.95 32.07 -13.80
C GLU A 337 -7.84 31.14 -14.32
N LYS A 338 -6.64 31.24 -13.74
CA LYS A 338 -5.51 30.36 -14.11
C LYS A 338 -5.72 28.93 -13.64
N TYR A 339 -6.29 28.74 -12.45
CA TYR A 339 -6.64 27.43 -11.92
C TYR A 339 -7.68 26.72 -12.82
N GLU A 340 -8.71 27.42 -13.25
CA GLU A 340 -9.74 26.88 -14.15
C GLU A 340 -9.16 26.56 -15.54
N GLU A 341 -8.30 27.44 -16.08
CA GLU A 341 -7.64 27.25 -17.38
C GLU A 341 -6.74 25.99 -17.38
N ILE A 342 -5.92 25.79 -16.34
CA ILE A 342 -5.07 24.59 -16.22
C ILE A 342 -5.91 23.33 -15.99
N CYS A 343 -6.96 23.39 -15.16
CA CYS A 343 -7.86 22.26 -14.93
C CYS A 343 -8.52 21.77 -16.23
N GLN A 344 -8.98 22.71 -17.07
CA GLN A 344 -9.52 22.39 -18.38
C GLN A 344 -8.47 21.73 -19.29
N ALA A 345 -7.28 22.33 -19.39
CA ALA A 345 -6.21 21.77 -20.23
C ALA A 345 -5.78 20.37 -19.79
N LEU A 346 -5.71 20.10 -18.48
CA LEU A 346 -5.40 18.78 -17.95
C LEU A 346 -6.51 17.76 -18.22
N SER A 347 -7.78 18.17 -18.17
CA SER A 347 -8.91 17.31 -18.53
C SER A 347 -8.92 16.92 -20.01
N GLU A 348 -8.41 17.79 -20.88
CA GLU A 348 -8.32 17.56 -22.33
C GLU A 348 -7.01 16.87 -22.75
N ASN A 349 -6.02 16.77 -21.84
CA ASN A 349 -4.74 16.16 -22.15
C ASN A 349 -4.84 14.64 -22.28
N SER A 350 -4.43 14.13 -23.44
CA SER A 350 -4.33 12.68 -23.71
C SER A 350 -2.93 12.11 -23.52
N GLU A 351 -1.90 12.94 -23.34
CA GLU A 351 -0.52 12.48 -23.20
C GLU A 351 -0.18 12.20 -21.74
N TRP A 352 -0.38 10.94 -21.33
CA TRP A 352 -0.03 10.43 -20.01
C TRP A 352 0.83 9.19 -20.15
N LYS A 353 1.94 9.13 -19.40
CA LYS A 353 2.85 7.98 -19.39
C LYS A 353 2.86 7.35 -18.02
N ARG A 354 2.60 6.04 -17.96
CA ARG A 354 2.72 5.27 -16.73
C ARG A 354 4.15 5.28 -16.20
N ILE A 355 4.31 5.57 -14.91
CA ILE A 355 5.56 5.53 -14.18
C ILE A 355 5.56 4.33 -13.22
N GLY A 356 6.66 3.59 -13.23
CA GLY A 356 6.92 2.42 -12.38
C GLY A 356 8.38 2.42 -11.89
N PRO A 357 8.94 1.25 -11.49
CA PRO A 357 8.31 -0.08 -11.48
C PRO A 357 7.21 -0.20 -10.40
N VAL A 358 6.32 -1.19 -10.57
CA VAL A 358 5.17 -1.40 -9.65
C VAL A 358 5.58 -1.80 -8.23
N SER A 359 6.80 -2.29 -8.02
CA SER A 359 7.39 -2.50 -6.69
C SER A 359 7.65 -1.19 -5.93
N GLN A 360 7.56 -0.03 -6.60
CA GLN A 360 7.87 1.27 -6.02
C GLN A 360 6.76 2.29 -6.24
N ARG A 361 6.12 2.28 -7.40
CA ARG A 361 5.08 3.25 -7.75
C ARG A 361 4.26 2.79 -8.93
N ASN A 362 3.04 3.32 -9.00
CA ASN A 362 2.16 3.16 -10.14
C ASN A 362 1.34 4.42 -10.26
N TYR A 363 1.67 5.32 -11.18
CA TYR A 363 0.85 6.49 -11.50
C TYR A 363 1.18 6.94 -12.92
N GLU A 364 0.57 8.01 -13.38
CA GLU A 364 0.84 8.57 -14.71
C GLU A 364 1.45 9.96 -14.60
N GLU A 365 2.39 10.29 -15.47
CA GLU A 365 2.98 11.63 -15.60
C GLU A 365 2.81 12.16 -17.02
N ILE A 366 2.74 13.49 -17.13
CA ILE A 366 2.86 14.14 -18.43
C ILE A 366 4.33 14.02 -18.90
N PRO A 367 4.60 13.40 -20.07
CA PRO A 367 5.96 13.30 -20.60
C PRO A 367 6.47 14.65 -21.09
N ASP A 368 7.79 14.81 -21.28
CA ASP A 368 8.29 15.98 -22.02
C ASP A 368 7.89 15.87 -23.51
N SER A 369 6.96 16.73 -23.94
CA SER A 369 6.35 16.68 -25.27
C SER A 369 6.10 18.07 -25.87
N PRO A 370 6.31 18.25 -27.19
CA PRO A 370 5.97 19.50 -27.87
C PRO A 370 4.44 19.74 -27.95
N PHE A 371 3.62 18.70 -27.81
CA PHE A 371 2.16 18.77 -28.03
C PHE A 371 1.34 19.17 -26.79
N ILE A 372 2.00 19.32 -25.64
CA ILE A 372 1.35 19.76 -24.40
C ILE A 372 0.89 21.21 -24.52
N ALA A 373 -0.32 21.49 -24.00
CA ALA A 373 -0.92 22.82 -24.01
C ALA A 373 0.01 23.87 -23.36
N PRO A 374 0.11 25.10 -23.90
CA PRO A 374 0.97 26.15 -23.37
C PRO A 374 0.77 26.42 -21.87
N ILE A 375 -0.48 26.43 -21.41
CA ILE A 375 -0.82 26.67 -20.00
C ILE A 375 -0.22 25.62 -19.05
N ILE A 376 -0.09 24.37 -19.49
CA ILE A 376 0.53 23.29 -18.71
C ILE A 376 2.05 23.56 -18.58
N LYS A 377 2.70 23.95 -19.68
CA LYS A 377 4.13 24.31 -19.68
C LYS A 377 4.40 25.54 -18.83
N GLU A 378 3.52 26.55 -18.88
CA GLU A 378 3.61 27.72 -18.02
C GLU A 378 3.42 27.37 -16.54
N CYS A 379 2.49 26.46 -16.21
CA CYS A 379 2.30 25.97 -14.85
C CYS A 379 3.53 25.21 -14.34
N GLN A 380 4.11 24.31 -15.14
CA GLN A 380 5.37 23.63 -14.79
C GLN A 380 6.52 24.62 -14.64
N ALA A 381 6.58 25.63 -15.51
CA ALA A 381 7.56 26.70 -15.43
C ALA A 381 7.39 27.54 -14.16
N LEU A 382 6.16 27.81 -13.71
CA LEU A 382 5.89 28.57 -12.49
C LEU A 382 6.63 27.95 -11.31
N PHE A 383 6.41 26.67 -11.04
CA PHE A 383 7.01 25.96 -9.90
C PHE A 383 8.51 25.72 -10.05
N THR A 384 9.07 25.86 -11.26
CA THR A 384 10.51 25.71 -11.50
C THR A 384 11.21 27.05 -11.74
N SER A 385 10.51 28.19 -11.65
CA SER A 385 11.04 29.51 -11.99
C SER A 385 11.81 30.16 -10.84
N GLU A 386 12.82 30.97 -11.16
CA GLU A 386 13.57 31.76 -10.19
C GLU A 386 12.67 32.62 -9.27
N PRO A 387 11.64 33.33 -9.77
CA PRO A 387 10.69 34.04 -8.92
C PRO A 387 9.96 33.16 -7.90
N PHE A 388 9.62 31.92 -8.27
CA PHE A 388 8.96 31.00 -7.33
C PHE A 388 9.92 30.50 -6.27
N LEU A 389 11.18 30.23 -6.60
CA LEU A 389 12.21 29.88 -5.60
C LEU A 389 12.39 31.01 -4.57
N LEU A 390 12.29 32.27 -4.98
CA LEU A 390 12.29 33.41 -4.06
C LEU A 390 11.04 33.43 -3.17
N ILE A 391 9.85 33.17 -3.73
CA ILE A 391 8.61 33.08 -2.95
C ILE A 391 8.70 31.94 -1.94
N ALA A 392 9.10 30.75 -2.37
CA ALA A 392 9.27 29.58 -1.50
C ALA A 392 10.29 29.87 -0.38
N SER A 393 11.40 30.54 -0.69
CA SER A 393 12.35 31.01 0.34
C SER A 393 11.67 31.96 1.33
N ASN A 394 10.86 32.89 0.84
CA ASN A 394 10.18 33.85 1.70
C ASN A 394 9.12 33.21 2.59
N LEU A 395 8.42 32.19 2.11
CA LEU A 395 7.37 31.48 2.85
C LEU A 395 7.93 30.49 3.87
N THR A 396 9.14 29.98 3.67
CA THR A 396 9.67 28.84 4.47
C THR A 396 10.92 29.18 5.27
N GLY A 397 11.60 30.29 4.98
CA GLY A 397 12.90 30.63 5.57
C GLY A 397 14.08 29.88 4.96
N LEU A 398 13.84 28.93 4.04
CA LEU A 398 14.89 28.20 3.34
C LEU A 398 15.63 29.09 2.33
N ARG A 399 16.89 28.76 2.06
CA ARG A 399 17.78 29.50 1.16
C ARG A 399 17.76 28.91 -0.25
N LEU A 400 16.60 28.99 -0.91
CA LEU A 400 16.45 28.54 -2.29
C LEU A 400 16.84 29.62 -3.32
N HIS A 401 17.00 30.87 -2.88
CA HIS A 401 17.31 32.00 -3.75
C HIS A 401 18.35 32.94 -3.14
N PRO A 402 19.36 33.44 -3.88
CA PRO A 402 20.42 34.29 -3.31
C PRO A 402 19.91 35.57 -2.62
N ALA A 403 18.84 36.17 -3.14
CA ALA A 403 18.23 37.38 -2.56
C ALA A 403 17.53 37.17 -1.22
N SER A 404 17.26 35.94 -0.79
CA SER A 404 16.69 35.67 0.55
C SER A 404 17.76 35.53 1.64
N ALA A 405 19.03 35.43 1.27
CA ALA A 405 20.12 35.24 2.22
C ALA A 405 20.71 36.57 2.71
N GLU A 406 20.95 36.66 4.02
CA GLU A 406 21.64 37.81 4.64
C GLU A 406 23.14 37.91 4.30
N HIS A 407 23.71 36.89 3.63
CA HIS A 407 25.14 36.79 3.30
C HIS A 407 25.34 36.49 1.80
N SER A 408 26.39 37.07 1.20
CA SER A 408 26.63 37.17 -0.25
C SER A 408 26.95 35.87 -1.00
N ASP A 409 27.04 34.73 -0.30
CA ASP A 409 27.56 33.48 -0.85
C ASP A 409 26.46 32.44 -1.13
N ALA A 410 25.19 32.79 -0.93
CA ALA A 410 24.07 31.89 -1.18
C ALA A 410 23.92 31.60 -2.68
N LYS A 411 23.81 30.30 -3.01
CA LYS A 411 23.59 29.82 -4.37
C LYS A 411 22.10 29.71 -4.67
N MET A 412 21.78 29.62 -5.95
CA MET A 412 20.44 29.26 -6.39
C MET A 412 20.16 27.81 -6.03
N GLY A 413 19.00 27.55 -5.46
CA GLY A 413 18.51 26.20 -5.19
C GLY A 413 18.26 25.42 -6.48
N GLU A 414 18.15 24.11 -6.34
CA GLU A 414 17.78 23.21 -7.43
C GLU A 414 16.38 22.65 -7.20
N VAL A 415 15.69 22.29 -8.29
CA VAL A 415 14.31 21.82 -8.27
C VAL A 415 14.16 20.59 -9.16
N SER A 416 13.36 19.63 -8.70
CA SER A 416 12.80 18.55 -9.51
C SER A 416 11.27 18.71 -9.50
N SER A 417 10.60 18.60 -10.64
CA SER A 417 9.16 18.83 -10.72
C SER A 417 8.50 17.83 -11.65
N SER A 418 7.33 17.36 -11.26
CA SER A 418 6.53 16.41 -12.02
C SER A 418 5.05 16.75 -11.93
N LEU A 419 4.35 16.59 -13.05
CA LEU A 419 2.90 16.75 -13.14
C LEU A 419 2.28 15.36 -13.31
N ARG A 420 1.52 14.92 -12.30
CA ARG A 420 1.06 13.54 -12.13
C ARG A 420 -0.47 13.45 -12.25
N SER A 421 -0.95 12.27 -12.61
CA SER A 421 -2.36 11.90 -12.63
C SER A 421 -2.59 10.69 -11.75
N TRP A 422 -3.61 10.81 -10.90
CA TRP A 422 -3.98 9.89 -9.84
C TRP A 422 -5.39 9.37 -10.07
N LYS A 423 -5.52 8.06 -10.11
CA LYS A 423 -6.80 7.35 -10.29
C LYS A 423 -6.76 6.03 -9.55
N GLN A 424 -7.87 5.27 -9.53
CA GLN A 424 -7.88 3.92 -8.96
C GLN A 424 -6.67 3.11 -9.44
N GLY A 425 -6.01 2.43 -8.49
CA GLY A 425 -4.82 1.64 -8.75
C GLY A 425 -3.52 2.43 -8.60
N SER A 426 -3.57 3.75 -8.44
CA SER A 426 -2.37 4.57 -8.30
C SER A 426 -1.81 4.58 -6.88
N TYR A 427 -0.47 4.58 -6.73
CA TYR A 427 0.23 4.61 -5.45
C TYR A 427 1.72 4.95 -5.59
N THR A 428 2.38 5.23 -4.46
CA THR A 428 3.83 5.05 -4.28
C THR A 428 4.11 4.21 -3.02
N LEU A 429 5.26 3.56 -2.97
CA LEU A 429 5.70 2.70 -1.87
C LEU A 429 7.01 3.20 -1.28
N LEU A 430 7.20 2.90 -0.01
CA LEU A 430 8.43 3.13 0.70
C LEU A 430 9.39 1.96 0.50
N ASN A 431 10.66 2.28 0.33
CA ASN A 431 11.76 1.34 0.41
C ASN A 431 12.96 2.04 1.07
N ASP A 432 14.03 1.29 1.34
CA ASP A 432 15.24 1.83 1.99
C ASP A 432 15.86 3.03 1.24
N GLN A 433 15.52 3.20 -0.04
CA GLN A 433 16.01 4.26 -0.92
C GLN A 433 15.09 5.48 -0.96
N SER A 434 13.91 5.42 -0.35
CA SER A 434 12.96 6.55 -0.26
C SER A 434 13.49 7.70 0.62
N PHE A 435 14.51 7.45 1.43
CA PHE A 435 15.13 8.45 2.31
C PHE A 435 16.28 9.16 1.59
N LEU A 436 16.16 10.47 1.41
CA LEU A 436 17.22 11.28 0.83
C LEU A 436 18.33 11.53 1.85
N ASN A 437 19.57 11.63 1.37
CA ASN A 437 20.73 11.94 2.23
C ASN A 437 20.89 13.46 2.49
N PHE A 438 19.86 14.24 2.21
CA PHE A 438 19.80 15.68 2.43
C PHE A 438 18.34 16.11 2.58
N ALA A 439 18.13 17.22 3.29
CA ALA A 439 16.80 17.80 3.44
C ALA A 439 16.29 18.46 2.15
N VAL A 440 14.97 18.45 1.96
CA VAL A 440 14.27 19.02 0.81
C VAL A 440 12.94 19.67 1.23
N LEU A 441 12.42 20.56 0.39
CA LEU A 441 11.07 21.10 0.52
C LEU A 441 10.18 20.47 -0.57
N ASN A 442 9.12 19.78 -0.17
CA ASN A 442 8.07 19.35 -1.09
C ASN A 442 7.01 20.45 -1.22
N ALA A 443 6.64 20.79 -2.45
CA ALA A 443 5.50 21.64 -2.77
C ALA A 443 4.53 20.87 -3.67
N THR A 444 3.28 20.70 -3.23
CA THR A 444 2.25 19.94 -3.95
C THR A 444 0.99 20.78 -4.14
N LEU A 445 0.48 20.85 -5.37
CA LEU A 445 -0.78 21.54 -5.70
C LEU A 445 -1.67 20.62 -6.54
N CYS A 446 -2.93 20.42 -6.13
CA CYS A 446 -3.86 19.53 -6.82
C CYS A 446 -4.82 20.26 -7.79
N PHE A 447 -5.12 19.60 -8.91
CA PHE A 447 -6.00 20.02 -9.99
C PHE A 447 -7.11 18.99 -10.21
N ASN A 448 -8.27 19.44 -10.68
CA ASN A 448 -9.42 18.58 -10.99
C ASN A 448 -9.81 17.62 -9.85
N CYS A 449 -9.50 17.98 -8.60
CA CYS A 449 -9.79 17.16 -7.44
C CYS A 449 -11.28 17.33 -7.08
N PRO A 450 -12.11 16.28 -7.18
CA PRO A 450 -13.48 16.34 -6.67
C PRO A 450 -13.46 16.40 -5.14
N ASP A 451 -14.65 16.39 -4.51
CA ASP A 451 -14.75 16.19 -3.06
C ASP A 451 -14.14 14.81 -2.72
N TRP A 452 -12.87 14.82 -2.31
CA TRP A 452 -12.04 13.64 -2.13
C TRP A 452 -12.03 13.22 -0.66
N GLU A 453 -12.54 12.03 -0.40
CA GLU A 453 -12.66 11.49 0.96
C GLU A 453 -11.41 10.68 1.34
N VAL A 454 -11.09 10.63 2.63
CA VAL A 454 -9.89 9.95 3.13
C VAL A 454 -9.92 8.44 2.85
N GLU A 455 -11.12 7.84 2.84
CA GLU A 455 -11.34 6.43 2.56
C GLU A 455 -10.97 6.05 1.13
N TYR A 456 -10.86 7.00 0.21
CA TYR A 456 -10.48 6.73 -1.18
C TYR A 456 -8.99 6.42 -1.35
N GLY A 457 -8.16 6.76 -0.35
CA GLY A 457 -6.71 6.79 -0.49
C GLY A 457 -6.24 8.05 -1.21
N GLY A 458 -5.09 8.00 -1.89
CA GLY A 458 -4.56 9.14 -2.67
C GLY A 458 -3.97 10.28 -1.85
N TYR A 459 -4.11 10.27 -0.52
CA TYR A 459 -3.43 11.18 0.38
C TYR A 459 -1.92 10.89 0.43
N THR A 460 -1.14 11.94 0.68
CA THR A 460 0.30 11.81 0.92
C THR A 460 0.55 11.69 2.42
N SER A 461 1.18 10.59 2.83
CA SER A 461 1.55 10.32 4.22
C SER A 461 3.06 10.51 4.38
N TYR A 462 3.46 11.28 5.39
CA TYR A 462 4.86 11.53 5.76
C TYR A 462 5.20 10.71 7.00
N VAL A 463 6.33 10.01 6.97
CA VAL A 463 6.71 9.04 8.01
C VAL A 463 8.17 9.21 8.44
N VAL A 464 8.48 8.76 9.67
CA VAL A 464 9.84 8.66 10.20
C VAL A 464 10.42 7.27 9.94
N LYS A 465 11.71 7.23 9.60
CA LYS A 465 12.48 6.02 9.30
C LYS A 465 12.42 4.94 10.40
N GLU A 466 12.59 5.33 11.66
CA GLU A 466 12.75 4.39 12.78
C GLU A 466 11.41 3.87 13.33
N GLU A 467 10.38 4.70 13.35
CA GLU A 467 9.13 4.40 14.06
C GLU A 467 8.00 3.94 13.13
N LYS A 468 8.12 4.17 11.81
CA LYS A 468 7.04 3.98 10.81
C LYS A 468 5.71 4.64 11.23
N GLU A 469 5.76 5.60 12.15
CA GLU A 469 4.63 6.41 12.56
C GLU A 469 4.38 7.51 11.52
N GLU A 470 3.10 7.74 11.24
CA GLU A 470 2.66 8.85 10.38
C GLU A 470 2.78 10.16 11.15
N LEU A 471 3.63 11.07 10.66
CA LEU A 471 3.83 12.40 11.22
C LEU A 471 2.76 13.38 10.75
N LEU A 472 2.50 13.32 9.44
CA LEU A 472 1.67 14.29 8.73
C LEU A 472 0.96 13.58 7.58
N ARG A 473 -0.27 13.99 7.35
CA ARG A 473 -1.06 13.60 6.19
C ARG A 473 -1.49 14.85 5.43
N VAL A 474 -1.31 14.82 4.11
CA VAL A 474 -1.78 15.84 3.18
C VAL A 474 -2.82 15.22 2.27
N ASP A 475 -4.07 15.64 2.42
CA ASP A 475 -5.18 15.18 1.59
C ASP A 475 -5.25 15.98 0.27
N PRO A 476 -5.66 15.36 -0.85
CA PRO A 476 -5.86 16.06 -2.11
C PRO A 476 -6.96 17.12 -1.97
N LYS A 477 -6.62 18.38 -2.23
CA LYS A 477 -7.56 19.51 -2.14
C LYS A 477 -7.42 20.44 -3.34
N PRO A 478 -8.53 20.88 -3.94
CA PRO A 478 -8.47 21.74 -5.10
C PRO A 478 -7.81 23.08 -4.76
N ASN A 479 -6.86 23.49 -5.60
CA ASN A 479 -6.18 24.78 -5.53
C ASN A 479 -5.49 25.07 -4.18
N SER A 480 -5.10 24.03 -3.45
CA SER A 480 -4.39 24.15 -2.17
C SER A 480 -2.93 23.76 -2.34
N LEU A 481 -2.01 24.68 -2.05
CA LEU A 481 -0.57 24.41 -2.09
C LEU A 481 -0.11 23.92 -0.72
N ALA A 482 0.28 22.65 -0.64
CA ALA A 482 0.93 22.09 0.54
C ALA A 482 2.45 22.24 0.41
N LEU A 483 3.10 22.82 1.42
CA LEU A 483 4.55 22.88 1.58
C LEU A 483 4.95 22.03 2.78
N VAL A 484 5.89 21.10 2.60
CA VAL A 484 6.37 20.24 3.71
C VAL A 484 7.88 20.10 3.63
N TYR A 485 8.58 20.44 4.70
CA TYR A 485 10.02 20.24 4.82
C TYR A 485 10.33 18.82 5.28
N ILE A 486 11.19 18.13 4.53
CA ILE A 486 11.58 16.74 4.74
C ILE A 486 13.07 16.72 5.07
N THR A 487 13.45 16.04 6.13
CA THR A 487 14.85 15.77 6.54
C THR A 487 15.32 14.38 6.09
N GLU A 488 16.57 14.02 6.36
CA GLU A 488 17.12 12.71 5.99
C GLU A 488 16.45 11.52 6.69
N GLU A 489 15.74 11.77 7.79
CA GLU A 489 15.06 10.75 8.59
C GLU A 489 13.56 10.63 8.29
N THR A 490 13.06 11.46 7.37
CA THR A 490 11.66 11.49 6.97
C THR A 490 11.50 11.22 5.49
N THR A 491 10.38 10.62 5.11
CA THR A 491 10.02 10.40 3.70
C THR A 491 8.50 10.39 3.57
N ASN A 492 7.98 10.21 2.36
CA ASN A 492 6.56 10.19 2.11
C ASN A 492 6.15 9.16 1.06
N PHE A 493 4.88 8.77 1.10
CA PHE A 493 4.24 7.97 0.06
C PHE A 493 2.81 8.46 -0.22
N VAL A 494 2.31 8.19 -1.43
CA VAL A 494 0.91 8.40 -1.80
C VAL A 494 0.16 7.09 -1.64
N LYS A 495 -0.83 7.07 -0.74
CA LYS A 495 -1.61 5.87 -0.45
C LYS A 495 -2.36 5.38 -1.69
N TYR A 496 -2.43 4.06 -1.85
CA TYR A 496 -3.22 3.39 -2.88
C TYR A 496 -4.63 3.96 -3.02
N ILE A 497 -4.99 4.37 -4.23
CA ILE A 497 -6.36 4.81 -4.55
C ILE A 497 -7.20 3.57 -4.87
N ASN A 498 -8.18 3.29 -4.03
CA ASN A 498 -9.08 2.15 -4.17
C ASN A 498 -10.25 2.45 -5.11
N CYS A 499 -11.22 1.54 -5.20
CA CYS A 499 -12.34 1.60 -6.12
C CYS A 499 -13.46 2.58 -5.71
N LEU A 500 -13.51 3.02 -4.45
CA LEU A 500 -14.59 3.87 -3.92
C LEU A 500 -14.83 5.17 -4.72
N PRO A 501 -13.80 5.90 -5.20
CA PRO A 501 -14.01 7.06 -6.07
C PRO A 501 -14.93 6.77 -7.26
N ASN A 502 -14.86 5.57 -7.85
CA ASN A 502 -15.70 5.23 -9.00
C ASN A 502 -17.19 5.08 -8.65
N GLU A 503 -17.52 4.82 -7.39
CA GLU A 503 -18.91 4.74 -6.91
C GLU A 503 -19.49 6.12 -6.57
N HIS A 504 -18.64 7.10 -6.26
CA HIS A 504 -19.05 8.38 -5.66
C HIS A 504 -18.74 9.62 -6.52
N CYS A 505 -17.76 9.55 -7.41
CA CYS A 505 -17.29 10.68 -8.21
C CYS A 505 -17.63 10.52 -9.69
N ASN A 506 -18.14 11.58 -10.32
CA ASN A 506 -18.35 11.59 -11.78
C ASN A 506 -17.03 11.49 -12.57
N LYS A 507 -15.96 12.06 -12.01
CA LYS A 507 -14.58 11.97 -12.52
C LYS A 507 -13.69 11.49 -11.36
N PRO A 508 -13.47 10.17 -11.21
CA PRO A 508 -12.78 9.57 -10.07
C PRO A 508 -11.26 9.65 -10.20
N CYS A 509 -10.74 10.83 -10.51
CA CYS A 509 -9.32 11.09 -10.64
C CYS A 509 -9.00 12.54 -10.27
N PHE A 510 -7.74 12.79 -9.96
CA PHE A 510 -7.20 14.14 -9.82
C PHE A 510 -5.81 14.20 -10.42
N GLN A 511 -5.31 15.40 -10.64
CA GLN A 511 -3.92 15.63 -11.04
C GLN A 511 -3.23 16.44 -9.95
N ASP A 512 -1.91 16.38 -9.88
CA ASP A 512 -1.14 17.30 -9.07
C ASP A 512 0.15 17.70 -9.78
N ILE A 513 0.72 18.82 -9.36
CA ILE A 513 2.14 19.11 -9.58
C ILE A 513 2.86 18.95 -8.24
N ILE A 514 3.89 18.13 -8.23
CA ILE A 514 4.82 18.00 -7.11
C ILE A 514 6.17 18.57 -7.52
N SER A 515 6.70 19.48 -6.71
CA SER A 515 8.04 20.04 -6.89
C SER A 515 8.85 19.84 -5.61
N VAL A 516 10.06 19.33 -5.77
CA VAL A 516 11.01 19.06 -4.69
C VAL A 516 12.16 20.04 -4.83
N TYR A 517 12.37 20.89 -3.83
CA TYR A 517 13.42 21.90 -3.81
C TYR A 517 14.54 21.52 -2.87
N LYS A 518 15.76 21.84 -3.27
CA LYS A 518 16.98 21.54 -2.52
C LYS A 518 17.84 22.79 -2.37
N GLU A 519 18.28 23.09 -1.15
CA GLU A 519 19.29 24.11 -0.89
C GLU A 519 20.66 23.67 -1.43
N VAL A 520 21.42 24.62 -1.98
CA VAL A 520 22.78 24.38 -2.47
C VAL A 520 23.77 25.12 -1.58
N GLU A 521 24.57 24.36 -0.85
CA GLU A 521 25.67 24.88 -0.01
C GLU A 521 26.84 25.46 -0.83
#